data_AF-X6D9Z4-F1
#
_entry.id   AF-X6D9Z4-F1
#
_cell.length_a   1.000
_cell.length_b   1.000
_cell.length_c   1.000
_cell.angle_alpha   90.00
_cell.angle_beta   90.00
_cell.angle_gamma   90.00
#
_symmetry.space_group_name_H-M   'P 1'
#
loop_
_entity.id
_entity.type
_entity.pdbx_description
1 polymer ?
#
loop_
_entity_poly.entity_id
_entity_poly.type
_entity_poly.pdbx_seq_one_letter_code
_entity_poly.pdbx_strand_id
1 'polypeptide(L)'
;MTTLGHSRSIPDIFSDVVLQFTTLLRKEGQLARSEISENIGRATAGLSLVIGGAVLLIPALVILFQAGVAALAPALGITAAASALIVGGIALVLGLIFLLVGMNRLKIKTMMPDKTIHQLQRDASVAKEQARHRHDLHRAA
;
A
#
# COMPACT_ATOMS: atom_id res chain seq x y z
N MET A 1 51.08 -41.64 13.33
CA MET A 1 50.15 -40.64 13.89
C MET A 1 48.89 -40.66 13.04
N THR A 2 47.80 -41.23 13.57
CA THR A 2 46.52 -41.44 12.89
C THR A 2 45.72 -40.14 12.83
N THR A 3 45.53 -39.54 11.66
CA THR A 3 44.48 -38.53 11.44
C THR A 3 43.28 -39.23 10.81
N LEU A 4 42.30 -39.56 11.65
CA LEU A 4 41.08 -40.24 11.25
C LEU A 4 40.32 -39.39 10.22
N GLY A 5 40.14 -39.95 9.03
CA GLY A 5 39.26 -39.42 8.00
C GLY A 5 37.84 -39.28 8.56
N HIS A 6 37.41 -38.04 8.77
CA HIS A 6 36.00 -37.77 9.02
C HIS A 6 35.28 -37.90 7.68
N SER A 7 34.92 -39.13 7.34
CA SER A 7 33.95 -39.42 6.28
C SER A 7 32.65 -38.72 6.67
N ARG A 8 32.43 -37.50 6.14
CA ARG A 8 31.16 -36.78 6.31
C ARG A 8 30.06 -37.71 5.84
N SER A 9 29.19 -38.11 6.76
CA SER A 9 28.10 -39.02 6.45
C SER A 9 27.03 -38.25 5.69
N ILE A 10 26.37 -38.88 4.70
CA ILE A 10 25.21 -38.31 3.98
C ILE A 10 24.16 -37.68 4.93
N PRO A 11 23.88 -38.26 6.12
CA PRO A 11 23.11 -37.62 7.18
C PRO A 11 23.58 -36.23 7.61
N ASP A 12 24.89 -35.99 7.71
CA ASP A 12 25.46 -34.72 8.19
C ASP A 12 25.25 -33.59 7.17
N ILE A 13 25.38 -33.88 5.87
CA ILE A 13 25.13 -32.91 4.80
C ILE A 13 23.65 -32.54 4.74
N PHE A 14 22.75 -33.51 4.95
CA PHE A 14 21.32 -33.27 4.98
C PHE A 14 20.92 -32.38 6.17
N SER A 15 21.52 -32.62 7.33
CA SER A 15 21.35 -31.79 8.54
C SER A 15 21.82 -30.34 8.30
N ASP A 16 22.99 -30.16 7.69
CA ASP A 16 23.54 -28.83 7.36
C ASP A 16 22.64 -28.04 6.38
N VAL A 17 22.07 -28.70 5.37
CA VAL A 17 21.17 -28.06 4.40
C VAL A 17 19.86 -27.63 5.05
N VAL A 18 19.27 -28.44 5.93
CA VAL A 18 18.05 -28.07 6.67
C VAL A 18 18.32 -26.91 7.63
N LEU A 19 19.48 -26.88 8.30
CA LEU A 19 19.92 -25.78 9.15
C LEU A 19 20.15 -24.47 8.37
N GLN A 20 20.73 -24.56 7.18
CA GLN A 20 20.91 -23.40 6.30
C GLN A 20 19.57 -22.89 5.76
N PHE A 21 18.68 -23.78 5.34
CA PHE A 21 17.35 -23.42 4.85
C PHE A 21 16.50 -22.73 5.92
N THR A 22 16.48 -23.27 7.14
CA THR A 22 15.77 -22.63 8.28
C THR A 22 16.38 -21.29 8.67
N THR A 23 17.71 -21.13 8.55
CA THR A 23 18.40 -19.86 8.76
C THR A 23 18.04 -18.82 7.70
N LEU A 24 17.95 -19.22 6.43
CA LEU A 24 17.51 -18.35 5.33
C LEU A 24 16.06 -17.90 5.53
N LEU A 25 15.14 -18.83 5.81
CA LEU A 25 13.73 -18.50 6.08
C LEU A 25 13.57 -17.53 7.26
N ARG A 26 14.34 -17.74 8.33
CA ARG A 26 14.34 -16.84 9.48
C ARG A 26 14.83 -15.44 9.08
N LYS A 27 15.88 -15.36 8.25
CA LYS A 27 16.46 -14.09 7.79
C LYS A 27 15.51 -13.34 6.85
N GLU A 28 14.91 -14.03 5.89
CA GLU A 28 13.90 -13.47 4.98
C GLU A 28 12.65 -13.03 5.72
N GLY A 29 12.19 -13.81 6.71
CA GLY A 29 11.08 -13.42 7.59
C GLY A 29 11.38 -12.20 8.45
N GLN A 30 12.61 -12.07 8.97
CA GLN A 30 13.06 -10.87 9.69
C GLN A 30 13.12 -9.65 8.77
N LEU A 31 13.62 -9.80 7.55
CA LEU A 31 13.71 -8.74 6.56
C LEU A 31 12.31 -8.28 6.12
N ALA A 32 11.43 -9.22 5.78
CA ALA A 32 10.04 -8.95 5.41
C ALA A 32 9.29 -8.25 6.54
N ARG A 33 9.46 -8.71 7.79
CA ARG A 33 8.86 -8.04 8.96
C ARG A 33 9.40 -6.62 9.14
N SER A 34 10.70 -6.40 8.94
CA SER A 34 11.30 -5.08 9.03
C SER A 34 10.74 -4.13 7.98
N GLU A 35 10.64 -4.56 6.72
CA GLU A 35 10.11 -3.76 5.62
C GLU A 35 8.62 -3.43 5.83
N ILE A 36 7.83 -4.41 6.27
CA ILE A 36 6.42 -4.19 6.62
C ILE A 36 6.29 -3.18 7.77
N SER A 37 7.09 -3.34 8.83
CA SER A 37 7.08 -2.42 9.98
C SER A 37 7.49 -1.01 9.58
N GLU A 38 8.49 -0.88 8.71
CA GLU A 38 8.96 0.41 8.21
C GLU A 38 7.91 1.08 7.31
N ASN A 39 7.30 0.31 6.40
CA ASN A 39 6.22 0.79 5.54
C ASN A 39 4.99 1.24 6.36
N ILE A 40 4.59 0.46 7.36
CA ILE A 40 3.50 0.83 8.29
C ILE A 40 3.88 2.08 9.09
N GLY A 41 5.10 2.17 9.60
CA GLY A 41 5.58 3.32 10.35
C GLY A 41 5.55 4.60 9.51
N ARG A 42 6.06 4.55 8.28
CA ARG A 42 6.02 5.68 7.32
C ARG A 42 4.59 6.06 6.95
N ALA A 43 3.73 5.09 6.67
CA ALA A 43 2.32 5.35 6.36
C ALA A 43 1.59 5.99 7.55
N THR A 44 1.84 5.51 8.77
CA THR A 44 1.25 6.04 10.01
C THR A 44 1.73 7.47 10.29
N ALA A 45 3.04 7.73 10.14
CA ALA A 45 3.60 9.07 10.30
C ALA A 45 3.07 10.05 9.25
N GLY A 46 2.91 9.60 8.00
CA GLY A 46 2.27 10.42 6.96
C GLY A 46 0.81 10.72 7.29
N LEU A 47 0.06 9.71 7.73
CA LEU A 47 -1.35 9.86 8.07
C LEU A 47 -1.57 10.77 9.29
N SER A 48 -0.71 10.69 10.31
CA SER A 48 -0.81 11.55 11.50
C SER A 48 -0.60 13.03 11.16
N LEU A 49 0.32 13.35 10.26
CA LEU A 49 0.52 14.72 9.76
C LEU A 49 -0.71 15.21 8.97
N VAL A 50 -1.31 14.37 8.13
CA VAL A 50 -2.52 14.71 7.39
C VAL A 50 -3.69 14.99 8.33
N ILE A 51 -3.91 14.11 9.33
CA ILE A 51 -4.97 14.29 10.33
C ILE A 51 -4.71 15.55 11.16
N GLY A 52 -3.48 15.74 11.66
CA GLY A 52 -3.10 16.93 12.43
C GLY A 52 -3.29 18.23 11.64
N GLY A 53 -2.92 18.23 10.37
CA GLY A 53 -3.17 19.35 9.46
C GLY A 53 -4.67 19.61 9.23
N ALA A 54 -5.46 18.56 9.02
CA ALA A 54 -6.91 18.68 8.86
C ALA A 54 -7.59 19.29 10.09
N VAL A 55 -7.15 18.92 11.30
CA VAL A 55 -7.68 19.49 12.56
C VAL A 55 -7.49 21.01 12.62
N LEU A 56 -6.40 21.56 12.08
CA LEU A 56 -6.19 23.01 12.00
C LEU A 56 -6.89 23.64 10.78
N LEU A 57 -6.85 22.99 9.62
CA LEU A 57 -7.37 23.55 8.38
C LEU A 57 -8.89 23.66 8.37
N ILE A 58 -9.60 22.68 8.94
CA ILE A 58 -11.08 22.69 8.97
C ILE A 58 -11.63 23.97 9.64
N PRO A 59 -11.27 24.30 10.90
CA PRO A 59 -11.76 25.53 11.53
C PRO A 59 -11.23 26.79 10.83
N ALA A 60 -10.00 26.78 10.32
CA ALA A 60 -9.45 27.90 9.55
C ALA A 60 -10.27 28.20 8.28
N LEU A 61 -10.69 27.16 7.55
CA LEU A 61 -11.56 27.29 6.38
C LEU A 61 -12.95 27.82 6.75
N VAL A 62 -13.53 27.37 7.87
CA VAL A 62 -14.80 27.91 8.36
C VAL A 62 -14.68 29.41 8.63
N ILE A 63 -13.63 29.84 9.32
CA ILE A 63 -13.38 31.27 9.58
C ILE A 63 -13.19 32.03 8.27
N LEU A 64 -12.45 31.46 7.31
CA LEU A 64 -12.20 32.09 6.01
C LEU A 64 -13.50 32.25 5.19
N PHE A 65 -14.38 31.24 5.19
CA PHE A 65 -15.68 31.35 4.53
C PHE A 65 -16.57 32.39 5.19
N GLN A 66 -16.61 32.43 6.54
CA GLN A 66 -17.33 33.48 7.27
C GLN A 66 -16.79 34.88 6.93
N ALA A 67 -15.47 35.04 6.87
CA ALA A 67 -14.84 36.28 6.45
C ALA A 67 -15.21 36.66 5.00
N GLY A 68 -15.25 35.67 4.09
CA GLY A 68 -15.72 35.86 2.71
C GLY A 68 -17.16 36.35 2.64
N VAL A 69 -18.07 35.75 3.42
CA VAL A 69 -19.46 36.19 3.52
C VAL A 69 -19.56 37.62 4.07
N ALA A 70 -18.81 37.91 5.14
CA ALA A 70 -18.80 39.22 5.78
C ALA A 70 -18.21 40.32 4.87
N ALA A 71 -17.27 39.97 3.99
CA ALA A 71 -16.71 40.89 3.00
C ALA A 71 -17.64 41.09 1.79
N LEU A 72 -18.29 40.01 1.32
CA LEU A 72 -19.09 40.05 0.09
C LEU A 72 -20.44 40.77 0.28
N ALA A 73 -21.07 40.60 1.44
CA ALA A 73 -22.37 41.22 1.74
C ALA A 73 -22.37 42.75 1.57
N PRO A 74 -21.48 43.52 2.24
CA PRO A 74 -21.42 44.97 2.04
C PRO A 74 -20.87 45.36 0.66
N ALA A 75 -19.93 44.58 0.10
CA ALA A 75 -19.33 44.90 -1.19
C ALA A 75 -20.33 44.88 -2.35
N LEU A 76 -21.31 43.98 -2.32
CA LEU A 76 -22.36 43.88 -3.33
C LEU A 76 -23.70 44.50 -2.90
N GLY A 77 -23.80 45.00 -1.67
CA GLY A 77 -25.05 45.53 -1.11
C GLY A 77 -26.15 44.48 -0.96
N ILE A 78 -25.78 43.20 -0.82
CA ILE A 78 -26.72 42.08 -0.70
C ILE A 78 -26.82 41.58 0.75
N THR A 79 -27.86 40.78 1.03
CA THR A 79 -28.04 40.19 2.35
C THR A 79 -26.93 39.19 2.69
N ALA A 80 -26.66 39.02 3.98
CA ALA A 80 -25.69 38.01 4.46
C ALA A 80 -26.07 36.59 4.00
N ALA A 81 -27.38 36.28 3.93
CA ALA A 81 -27.87 34.99 3.45
C ALA A 81 -27.54 34.76 1.96
N ALA A 82 -27.74 35.77 1.10
CA ALA A 82 -27.39 35.67 -0.32
C ALA A 82 -25.87 35.51 -0.51
N SER A 83 -25.08 36.25 0.27
CA SER A 83 -23.61 36.12 0.27
C SER A 83 -23.15 34.73 0.72
N ALA A 84 -23.75 34.18 1.77
CA ALA A 84 -23.47 32.84 2.26
C ALA A 84 -23.79 31.77 1.22
N LEU A 85 -24.87 31.94 0.45
CA LEU A 85 -25.23 31.01 -0.62
C LEU A 85 -24.20 31.03 -1.76
N ILE A 86 -23.68 32.21 -2.12
CA ILE A 86 -22.64 32.33 -3.16
C ILE A 86 -21.32 31.72 -2.69
N VAL A 87 -20.82 32.13 -1.51
CA VAL A 87 -19.54 31.64 -0.98
C VAL A 87 -19.61 30.14 -0.70
N GLY A 88 -20.69 29.68 -0.08
CA GLY A 88 -20.95 28.27 0.17
C GLY A 88 -21.11 27.46 -1.11
N GLY A 89 -21.77 28.01 -2.13
CA GLY A 89 -21.91 27.39 -3.44
C GLY A 89 -20.57 27.17 -4.14
N ILE A 90 -19.70 28.19 -4.13
CA ILE A 90 -18.33 28.08 -4.68
C ILE A 90 -17.53 27.03 -3.90
N ALA A 91 -17.58 27.08 -2.57
CA ALA A 91 -16.90 26.12 -1.72
C ALA A 91 -17.38 24.67 -1.96
N LEU A 92 -18.69 24.49 -2.18
CA LEU A 92 -19.29 23.18 -2.48
C LEU A 92 -18.79 22.62 -3.82
N VAL A 93 -18.75 23.45 -4.88
CA VAL A 93 -18.23 23.02 -6.19
C VAL A 93 -16.76 22.62 -6.09
N LEU A 94 -15.92 23.44 -5.45
CA LEU A 94 -14.50 23.13 -5.26
C LEU A 94 -14.31 21.88 -4.40
N GLY A 95 -15.07 21.74 -3.32
CA GLY A 95 -15.05 20.57 -2.45
C GLY A 95 -15.41 19.28 -3.19
N LEU A 96 -16.44 19.32 -4.06
CA LEU A 96 -16.82 18.17 -4.89
C LEU A 96 -15.71 17.79 -5.88
N ILE A 97 -15.06 18.78 -6.52
CA ILE A 97 -13.92 18.53 -7.41
C ILE A 97 -12.78 17.84 -6.65
N PHE A 98 -12.41 18.36 -5.48
CA PHE A 98 -11.36 17.75 -4.66
C PHE A 98 -11.72 16.34 -4.20
N LEU A 99 -12.98 16.11 -3.80
CA LEU A 99 -13.45 14.79 -3.41
C LEU A 99 -13.33 13.78 -4.56
N LEU A 100 -13.86 14.13 -5.74
CA LEU A 100 -13.85 13.25 -6.91
C LEU A 100 -12.42 12.96 -7.38
N VAL A 101 -11.56 13.98 -7.46
CA VAL A 101 -10.14 13.82 -7.83
C VAL A 101 -9.39 12.99 -6.79
N GLY A 102 -9.62 13.25 -5.50
CA GLY A 102 -9.00 12.53 -4.40
C GLY A 102 -9.38 11.05 -4.40
N MET A 103 -10.68 10.75 -4.52
CA MET A 103 -11.18 9.38 -4.64
C MET A 103 -10.58 8.67 -5.86
N ASN A 104 -10.46 9.34 -6.99
CA ASN A 104 -9.89 8.75 -8.19
C ASN A 104 -8.39 8.44 -8.02
N ARG A 105 -7.63 9.34 -7.39
CA ARG A 105 -6.20 9.12 -7.09
C ARG A 105 -5.97 8.02 -6.07
N LEU A 106 -6.83 7.91 -5.06
CA LEU A 106 -6.77 6.82 -4.08
C LEU A 106 -7.08 5.49 -4.74
N LYS A 107 -8.15 5.39 -5.54
CA LYS A 107 -8.47 4.17 -6.30
C LYS A 107 -7.30 3.69 -7.17
N ILE A 108 -6.59 4.60 -7.85
CA ILE A 108 -5.42 4.25 -8.67
C ILE A 108 -4.27 3.69 -7.81
N LYS A 109 -4.08 4.19 -6.59
CA LYS A 109 -3.04 3.71 -5.67
C LYS A 109 -3.41 2.40 -4.96
N THR A 110 -4.70 2.10 -4.78
CA THR A 110 -5.19 0.85 -4.17
C THR A 110 -5.49 -0.25 -5.17
N MET A 111 -5.27 -0.03 -6.48
CA MET A 111 -5.46 -1.07 -7.48
C MET A 111 -4.43 -2.17 -7.22
N MET A 112 -4.95 -3.32 -6.80
CA MET A 112 -4.36 -4.63 -7.02
C MET A 112 -3.45 -4.56 -8.25
N PRO A 113 -2.16 -4.92 -8.14
CA PRO A 113 -1.30 -4.85 -9.29
C PRO A 113 -1.84 -5.86 -10.33
N ASP A 114 -2.60 -5.36 -11.30
CA ASP A 114 -3.21 -6.17 -12.37
C ASP A 114 -2.13 -6.99 -13.09
N LYS A 115 -0.92 -6.42 -13.18
CA LYS A 115 0.26 -7.09 -13.72
C LYS A 115 0.75 -8.24 -12.84
N THR A 116 0.76 -8.09 -11.51
CA THR A 116 1.19 -9.14 -10.59
C THR A 116 0.19 -10.29 -10.55
N ILE A 117 -1.11 -10.01 -10.62
CA ILE A 117 -2.13 -11.07 -10.69
C ILE A 117 -2.00 -11.85 -12.00
N HIS A 118 -1.80 -11.16 -13.13
CA HIS A 118 -1.58 -11.85 -14.41
C HIS A 118 -0.28 -12.67 -14.44
N GLN A 119 0.78 -12.19 -13.82
CA GLN A 119 2.05 -12.95 -13.71
C GLN A 119 1.88 -14.18 -12.83
N LEU A 120 1.22 -14.07 -11.67
CA LEU A 120 0.94 -15.20 -10.79
C LEU A 120 0.07 -16.29 -11.46
N GLN A 121 -0.92 -15.88 -12.27
CA GLN A 121 -1.75 -16.82 -13.02
C GLN A 121 -0.95 -17.57 -14.11
N ARG A 122 -0.03 -16.87 -14.77
CA ARG A 122 0.82 -17.44 -15.83
C ARG A 122 1.87 -18.39 -15.27
N ASP A 123 2.42 -18.08 -14.11
CA ASP A 123 3.37 -18.97 -13.42
C ASP A 123 2.66 -20.23 -12.91
N ALA A 124 1.42 -20.10 -12.41
CA ALA A 124 0.60 -21.25 -12.00
C ALA A 124 0.23 -22.15 -13.18
N SER A 125 -0.02 -21.60 -14.38
CA SER A 125 -0.32 -22.40 -15.56
C SER A 125 0.90 -23.17 -16.07
N VAL A 126 2.08 -22.55 -16.07
CA VAL A 126 3.34 -23.20 -16.48
C VAL A 126 3.73 -24.31 -15.49
N ALA A 127 3.58 -24.08 -14.18
CA ALA A 127 3.82 -25.11 -13.17
C ALA A 127 2.88 -26.33 -13.34
N LYS A 128 1.62 -26.08 -13.72
CA LYS A 128 0.63 -27.14 -13.98
C LYS A 128 0.94 -27.93 -15.24
N GLU A 129 1.44 -27.29 -16.29
CA GLU A 129 1.91 -27.95 -17.51
C GLU A 129 3.13 -28.83 -17.26
N GLN A 130 4.11 -28.35 -16.49
CA GLN A 130 5.29 -29.14 -16.14
C GLN A 130 4.94 -30.37 -15.27
N ALA A 131 3.99 -30.24 -14.35
CA ALA A 131 3.51 -31.37 -13.54
C ALA A 131 2.81 -32.44 -14.40
N ARG A 132 2.04 -32.04 -15.42
CA ARG A 132 1.44 -32.97 -16.38
C ARG A 132 2.50 -33.66 -17.25
N HIS A 133 3.44 -32.89 -17.80
CA HIS A 133 4.45 -33.43 -18.71
C HIS A 133 5.40 -34.44 -18.01
N ARG A 134 5.68 -34.23 -16.72
CA ARG A 134 6.49 -35.16 -15.92
C ARG A 134 5.79 -36.49 -15.64
N HIS A 135 4.46 -36.50 -15.63
CA HIS A 135 3.65 -37.69 -15.39
C HIS A 135 3.56 -38.58 -16.65
N ASP A 136 3.64 -37.99 -17.84
CA ASP A 136 3.61 -38.70 -19.12
C ASP A 136 4.94 -39.42 -19.42
N LEU A 137 6.07 -38.80 -19.03
CA LEU A 137 7.40 -39.39 -19.17
C LEU A 137 7.59 -40.64 -18.28
N HIS A 138 6.84 -40.75 -17.18
CA HIS A 138 6.90 -41.89 -16.27
C HIS A 138 5.97 -43.05 -16.66
N ARG A 139 5.06 -42.86 -17.63
CA ARG A 139 4.19 -43.91 -18.17
C ARG A 139 4.71 -44.54 -19.46
N ALA A 140 5.70 -43.91 -20.10
CA ALA A 140 6.31 -44.37 -21.35
C ALA A 140 7.64 -45.11 -21.16
N ALA A 141 8.09 -45.30 -19.91
CA ALA A 141 9.27 -46.07 -19.52
C ALA A 141 8.83 -47.31 -18.71
#